data_AF-A0A674K8L4-F1
#
_entry.id   AF-A0A674K8L4-F1
#
_cell.length_a   1.000
_cell.length_b   1.000
_cell.length_c   1.000
_cell.angle_alpha   90.00
_cell.angle_beta   90.00
_cell.angle_gamma   90.00
#
_symmetry.space_group_name_H-M   'P 1'
#
loop_
_entity.id
_entity.type
_entity.pdbx_description
1 polymer ?
#
loop_
_entity_poly.entity_id
_entity_poly.type
_entity_poly.pdbx_seq_one_letter_code
_entity_poly.pdbx_strand_id
1 'polypeptide(L)'
;RVVDVLDSLGSEPESVKLFHQSKLLKENLFFFNMLKQQIAGLQEEFRRNESHWHAAHGKLKHQIEMLTKQNLELRDELRVSEHQRLEAEKKSGAVDFISRKSETPVLKDLLSEKFTCDHSYTENCQVTEMVGLYICLKLFETNSSSYIKGKISCKPYISMATICGNFPPASSGLQVSVRLLSFAPGGGSTKCWYFVCLKVEEVLTDGRRIITFRNGTKKEISADKRMTVVTFFNGDVKKVMPDQRVIYYYADAQTTHTTYPNGLEVLQFPNNQIEKHHPDGTKEIVFPDQTMKRFYDGGLEETVFPDGTVVKIEKNGNKMVMFSNGQKEIHTSQFKRREYPDGTIKTVYSSGQQETKYSSGRVRIKDEEGNIILNKK
;
A
#
# COMPACT_ATOMS: atom_id res chain seq x y z
N ARG A 1 70.62 18.36 48.54
CA ARG A 1 69.96 19.52 47.90
C ARG A 1 69.41 19.04 46.56
N VAL A 2 68.09 19.17 46.38
CA VAL A 2 67.34 19.11 45.11
C VAL A 2 67.14 17.72 44.48
N VAL A 3 66.29 16.86 45.05
CA VAL A 3 65.46 15.93 44.24
C VAL A 3 64.16 15.48 44.92
N ASP A 4 63.47 16.32 45.72
CA ASP A 4 62.20 15.91 46.39
C ASP A 4 61.07 16.96 46.24
N VAL A 5 60.89 17.58 45.06
CA VAL A 5 59.85 18.62 44.88
C VAL A 5 59.10 18.51 43.54
N LEU A 6 58.82 17.31 43.01
CA LEU A 6 58.08 17.19 41.75
C LEU A 6 56.87 16.23 41.76
N ASP A 7 56.24 16.01 42.92
CA ASP A 7 55.01 15.19 43.01
C ASP A 7 53.78 15.95 43.57
N SER A 8 53.79 17.28 43.59
CA SER A 8 52.66 18.08 44.11
C SER A 8 51.87 18.88 43.07
N LEU A 9 52.02 18.60 41.78
CA LEU A 9 51.22 19.24 40.73
C LEU A 9 50.37 18.20 40.01
N GLY A 10 49.14 17.97 40.48
CA GLY A 10 48.23 17.07 39.78
C GLY A 10 46.81 16.87 40.32
N SER A 11 46.45 17.43 41.47
CA SER A 11 45.04 17.43 41.90
C SER A 11 44.38 18.75 41.53
N GLU A 12 43.54 18.73 40.49
CA GLU A 12 42.68 19.86 40.10
C GLU A 12 41.90 20.37 41.33
N PRO A 13 41.90 21.70 41.62
CA PRO A 13 41.25 22.26 42.80
C PRO A 13 39.78 21.87 42.87
N GLU A 14 39.28 21.56 44.06
CA GLU A 14 37.90 21.10 44.27
C GLU A 14 36.85 22.08 43.71
N SER A 15 37.17 23.38 43.72
CA SER A 15 36.37 24.45 43.11
C SER A 15 36.24 24.34 41.59
N VAL A 16 37.28 23.86 40.91
CA VAL A 16 37.29 23.64 39.45
C VAL A 16 36.49 22.39 39.10
N LYS A 17 36.60 21.33 39.90
CA LYS A 17 35.77 20.12 39.75
C LYS A 17 34.28 20.43 39.94
N LEU A 18 33.92 21.21 40.96
CA LEU A 18 32.55 21.67 41.20
C LEU A 18 32.03 22.56 40.07
N PHE A 19 32.89 23.39 39.47
CA PHE A 19 32.53 24.21 38.31
C PHE A 19 32.24 23.35 37.07
N HIS A 20 33.10 22.37 36.78
CA HIS A 20 32.86 21.41 35.70
C HIS A 20 31.61 20.57 35.94
N GLN A 21 31.36 20.13 37.17
CA GLN A 21 30.17 19.38 37.53
C GLN A 21 28.89 20.22 37.40
N SER A 22 28.93 21.50 37.81
CA SER A 22 27.83 22.46 37.61
C SER A 22 27.53 22.72 36.14
N LYS A 23 28.57 22.84 35.31
CA LYS A 23 28.43 23.01 33.86
C LYS A 23 27.78 21.79 33.22
N LEU A 24 28.24 20.59 33.57
CA LEU A 24 27.67 19.33 33.09
C LEU A 24 26.20 19.18 33.51
N LEU A 25 25.86 19.58 34.74
CA LEU A 25 24.49 19.58 35.25
C LEU A 25 23.56 20.51 34.45
N LYS A 26 24.05 21.70 34.07
CA LYS A 26 23.28 22.65 33.25
C LYS A 26 23.06 22.13 31.83
N GLU A 27 24.08 21.53 31.22
CA GLU A 27 23.98 20.91 29.90
C GLU A 27 23.01 19.72 29.92
N ASN A 28 23.11 18.84 30.92
CA ASN A 28 22.17 17.74 31.11
C ASN A 28 20.73 18.22 31.33
N LEU A 29 20.54 19.29 32.11
CA LEU A 29 19.22 19.89 32.34
C LEU A 29 18.63 20.48 31.05
N PHE A 30 19.46 21.09 30.20
CA PHE A 30 19.05 21.60 28.90
C PHE A 30 18.59 20.46 27.98
N PHE A 31 19.40 19.41 27.85
CA PHE A 31 19.04 18.22 27.06
C PHE A 31 17.76 17.54 27.57
N PHE A 32 17.61 17.43 28.89
CA PHE A 32 16.40 16.87 29.50
C PHE A 32 15.14 17.68 29.18
N ASN A 33 15.23 19.01 29.23
CA ASN A 33 14.10 19.88 28.88
C ASN A 33 13.76 19.83 27.39
N MET A 34 14.77 19.76 26.52
CA MET A 34 14.56 19.58 25.08
C MET A 34 13.88 18.23 24.77
N LEU A 35 14.35 17.14 25.39
CA LEU A 35 13.73 15.81 25.25
C LEU A 35 12.29 15.80 25.75
N LYS A 36 12.00 16.45 26.88
CA LYS A 36 10.63 16.64 27.37
C LYS A 36 9.75 17.35 26.35
N GLN A 37 10.26 18.39 25.69
CA GLN A 37 9.51 19.13 24.69
C GLN A 37 9.24 18.29 23.43
N GLN A 38 10.20 17.48 22.99
CA GLN A 38 10.01 16.52 21.89
C GLN A 38 8.95 15.46 22.22
N ILE A 39 9.00 14.89 23.43
CA ILE A 39 8.00 13.91 23.88
C ILE A 39 6.60 14.53 23.90
N ALA A 40 6.46 15.76 24.43
CA ALA A 40 5.19 16.46 24.43
C ALA A 40 4.67 16.74 23.01
N GLY A 41 5.55 17.09 22.06
CA GLY A 41 5.20 17.28 20.65
C GLY A 41 4.69 15.99 20.00
N LEU A 42 5.42 14.89 20.18
CA LEU A 42 5.04 13.57 19.65
C LEU A 42 3.72 13.05 20.24
N GLN A 43 3.48 13.29 21.54
CA GLN A 43 2.21 12.93 22.18
C GLN A 43 1.03 13.69 21.60
N GLU A 44 1.19 14.98 21.30
CA GLU A 44 0.13 15.79 20.70
C GLU A 44 -0.12 15.40 19.23
N GLU A 45 0.92 15.08 18.47
CA GLU A 45 0.78 14.53 17.12
C GLU A 45 0.05 13.19 17.13
N PHE A 46 0.41 12.30 18.05
CA PHE A 46 -0.29 11.02 18.21
C PHE A 46 -1.77 11.23 18.52
N ARG A 47 -2.09 12.14 19.45
CA ARG A 47 -3.48 12.48 19.83
C ARG A 47 -4.29 13.06 18.66
N ARG A 48 -3.67 13.90 17.83
CA ARG A 48 -4.29 14.43 16.61
C ARG A 48 -4.53 13.35 15.59
N ASN A 49 -3.57 12.45 15.40
CA ASN A 49 -3.70 11.34 14.46
C ASN A 49 -4.79 10.36 14.91
N GLU A 50 -4.83 10.01 16.19
CA GLU A 50 -5.87 9.18 16.79
C GLU A 50 -7.26 9.78 16.59
N SER A 51 -7.41 11.09 16.84
CA SER A 51 -8.66 11.82 16.59
C SER A 51 -9.06 11.81 15.11
N HIS A 52 -8.08 11.97 14.20
CA HIS A 52 -8.31 11.91 12.77
C HIS A 52 -8.78 10.52 12.31
N TRP A 53 -8.13 9.47 12.78
CA TRP A 53 -8.51 8.08 12.49
C TRP A 53 -9.89 7.74 13.05
N HIS A 54 -10.23 8.19 14.27
CA HIS A 54 -11.57 8.01 14.82
C HIS A 54 -12.65 8.69 13.97
N ALA A 55 -12.41 9.93 13.51
CA ALA A 55 -13.35 10.64 12.65
C ALA A 55 -13.52 9.96 11.28
N ALA A 56 -12.42 9.51 10.66
CA ALA A 56 -12.46 8.78 9.39
C ALA A 56 -13.20 7.44 9.53
N HIS A 57 -12.92 6.69 10.59
CA HIS A 57 -13.62 5.44 10.90
C HIS A 57 -15.11 5.67 11.12
N GLY A 58 -15.49 6.73 11.84
CA GLY A 58 -16.90 7.10 12.05
C GLY A 58 -17.63 7.40 10.73
N LYS A 59 -16.99 8.13 9.80
CA LYS A 59 -17.56 8.40 8.46
C LYS A 59 -17.76 7.12 7.65
N LEU A 60 -16.77 6.24 7.64
CA LEU A 60 -16.85 4.98 6.89
C LEU A 60 -17.93 4.06 7.48
N LYS A 61 -17.98 3.95 8.81
CA LYS A 61 -19.01 3.20 9.51
C LYS A 61 -20.41 3.71 9.17
N HIS A 62 -20.60 5.03 9.19
CA HIS A 62 -21.87 5.63 8.80
C HIS A 62 -22.25 5.34 7.35
N GLN A 63 -21.29 5.39 6.41
CA GLN A 63 -21.54 4.99 5.01
C GLN A 63 -21.95 3.52 4.90
N ILE A 64 -21.30 2.62 5.64
CA ILE A 64 -21.66 1.20 5.68
C ILE A 64 -23.08 1.03 6.22
N GLU A 65 -23.45 1.72 7.30
CA GLU A 65 -24.80 1.67 7.88
C GLU A 65 -25.86 2.16 6.87
N MET A 66 -25.60 3.28 6.18
CA MET A 66 -26.49 3.81 5.15
C MET A 66 -26.66 2.85 3.97
N LEU A 67 -25.57 2.30 3.45
CA LEU A 67 -25.61 1.32 2.36
C LEU A 67 -26.26 0.01 2.80
N THR A 68 -26.09 -0.39 4.06
CA THR A 68 -26.73 -1.59 4.62
C THR A 68 -28.25 -1.38 4.72
N LYS A 69 -28.69 -0.20 5.16
CA LYS A 69 -30.11 0.17 5.20
C LYS A 69 -30.72 0.16 3.79
N GLN A 70 -30.07 0.77 2.82
CA GLN A 70 -30.53 0.77 1.42
C GLN A 70 -30.60 -0.66 0.84
N ASN A 71 -29.61 -1.50 1.13
CA ASN A 71 -29.65 -2.91 0.71
C ASN A 71 -30.80 -3.69 1.34
N LEU A 72 -31.18 -3.37 2.58
CA LEU A 72 -32.33 -3.99 3.24
C LEU A 72 -33.65 -3.54 2.61
N GLU A 73 -33.80 -2.22 2.37
CA GLU A 73 -34.98 -1.65 1.70
C GLU A 73 -35.17 -2.25 0.30
N LEU A 74 -34.11 -2.34 -0.50
CA LEU A 74 -34.17 -2.95 -1.83
C LEU A 74 -34.54 -4.45 -1.80
N ARG A 75 -34.12 -5.17 -0.76
CA ARG A 75 -34.49 -6.58 -0.58
C ARG A 75 -35.97 -6.73 -0.20
N ASP A 76 -36.49 -5.84 0.63
CA ASP A 76 -37.91 -5.84 0.98
C ASP A 76 -38.78 -5.48 -0.23
N GLU A 77 -38.37 -4.49 -1.04
CA GLU A 77 -39.03 -4.14 -2.30
C GLU A 77 -39.03 -5.30 -3.30
N LEU A 78 -37.88 -5.99 -3.44
CA LEU A 78 -37.77 -7.17 -4.29
C LEU A 78 -38.76 -8.26 -3.85
N ARG A 79 -38.85 -8.51 -2.54
CA ARG A 79 -39.78 -9.50 -1.97
C ARG A 79 -41.25 -9.14 -2.21
N VAL A 80 -41.60 -7.86 -2.11
CA VAL A 80 -42.96 -7.37 -2.41
C VAL A 80 -43.27 -7.53 -3.90
N SER A 81 -42.34 -7.17 -4.78
CA SER A 81 -42.51 -7.31 -6.23
C SER A 81 -42.67 -8.78 -6.66
N GLU A 82 -41.89 -9.69 -6.06
CA GLU A 82 -42.02 -11.13 -6.29
C GLU A 82 -43.38 -11.66 -5.82
N HIS A 83 -43.87 -11.21 -4.66
CA HIS A 83 -45.19 -11.61 -4.16
C HIS A 83 -46.32 -11.14 -5.10
N GLN A 84 -46.22 -9.90 -5.61
CA GLN A 84 -47.18 -9.36 -6.58
C GLN A 84 -47.17 -10.16 -7.89
N ARG A 85 -46.00 -10.59 -8.37
CA ARG A 85 -45.89 -11.46 -9.56
C ARG A 85 -46.60 -12.79 -9.36
N LEU A 86 -46.38 -13.45 -8.22
CA LEU A 86 -47.01 -14.74 -7.90
C LEU A 86 -48.54 -14.62 -7.78
N GLU A 87 -49.05 -13.53 -7.22
CA GLU A 87 -50.49 -13.27 -7.14
C GLU A 87 -51.11 -12.92 -8.52
N ALA A 88 -50.37 -12.24 -9.40
CA ALA A 88 -50.80 -11.98 -10.77
C ALA A 88 -50.85 -13.28 -11.61
N GLU A 89 -49.88 -14.18 -11.44
CA GLU A 89 -49.89 -15.50 -12.08
C GLU A 89 -51.10 -16.34 -11.64
N LYS A 90 -51.43 -16.37 -10.35
CA LYS A 90 -52.64 -17.05 -9.84
C LYS A 90 -53.93 -16.48 -10.42
N LYS A 91 -54.02 -15.15 -10.58
CA LYS A 91 -55.19 -14.50 -11.19
C LYS A 91 -55.30 -14.77 -12.69
N SER A 92 -54.19 -14.85 -13.42
CA SER A 92 -54.18 -15.20 -14.85
C SER A 92 -54.59 -16.65 -15.11
N GLY A 93 -54.15 -17.60 -14.25
CA GLY A 93 -54.54 -19.01 -14.34
C GLY A 93 -56.02 -19.29 -14.04
N ALA A 94 -56.71 -18.41 -13.32
CA ALA A 94 -58.14 -18.53 -13.06
C ALA A 94 -59.03 -18.07 -14.24
N VAL A 95 -58.49 -17.24 -15.14
CA VAL A 95 -59.22 -16.70 -16.31
C VAL A 95 -59.19 -17.67 -17.50
N ASP A 96 -58.19 -18.55 -17.58
CA ASP A 96 -58.04 -19.53 -18.67
C ASP A 96 -59.03 -20.72 -18.63
N PHE A 97 -59.81 -20.89 -17.56
CA PHE A 97 -60.74 -22.04 -17.41
C PHE A 97 -62.08 -21.88 -18.16
N ILE A 98 -62.41 -20.71 -18.71
CA ILE A 98 -63.75 -20.44 -19.27
C ILE A 98 -63.83 -20.57 -20.82
N SER A 99 -62.70 -20.68 -21.55
CA SER A 99 -62.71 -20.40 -23.01
C SER A 99 -62.31 -21.52 -23.99
N ARG A 100 -62.40 -22.83 -23.66
CA ARG A 100 -62.21 -23.88 -24.71
C ARG A 100 -63.09 -25.14 -24.54
N LYS A 101 -64.09 -25.27 -25.41
CA LYS A 101 -64.62 -26.55 -25.92
C LYS A 101 -64.67 -26.48 -27.45
N SER A 102 -64.32 -27.59 -28.12
CA SER A 102 -64.17 -27.84 -29.59
C SER A 102 -62.89 -27.26 -30.22
N GLU A 103 -62.00 -27.94 -30.97
CA GLU A 103 -61.89 -29.28 -31.62
C GLU A 103 -60.38 -29.55 -31.98
N THR A 104 -60.01 -30.80 -32.31
CA THR A 104 -58.65 -31.30 -32.74
C THR A 104 -58.81 -32.24 -33.98
N PRO A 105 -57.77 -32.74 -34.73
CA PRO A 105 -56.30 -32.60 -34.62
C PRO A 105 -55.49 -32.41 -35.96
N VAL A 106 -54.17 -32.23 -35.82
CA VAL A 106 -53.07 -32.47 -36.78
C VAL A 106 -52.73 -31.40 -37.84
N LEU A 107 -51.87 -30.45 -37.45
CA LEU A 107 -50.54 -30.29 -38.06
C LEU A 107 -49.61 -29.60 -37.05
N LYS A 108 -48.37 -30.09 -37.02
CA LYS A 108 -47.27 -29.79 -36.10
C LYS A 108 -47.20 -28.34 -35.60
N ASP A 109 -47.25 -28.20 -34.28
CA ASP A 109 -46.64 -27.19 -33.42
C ASP A 109 -46.78 -25.71 -33.86
N LEU A 110 -48.04 -25.26 -33.76
CA LEU A 110 -48.50 -23.95 -33.28
C LEU A 110 -47.54 -23.31 -32.23
N LEU A 111 -47.25 -22.01 -32.15
CA LEU A 111 -47.83 -20.80 -32.76
C LEU A 111 -46.80 -19.66 -32.71
N SER A 112 -46.69 -18.96 -33.84
CA SER A 112 -46.50 -17.52 -33.86
C SER A 112 -47.75 -16.81 -33.28
N GLU A 113 -47.52 -15.64 -32.66
CA GLU A 113 -48.36 -14.43 -32.83
C GLU A 113 -49.74 -14.42 -32.12
N LYS A 114 -50.11 -13.46 -31.26
CA LYS A 114 -50.13 -11.99 -31.47
C LYS A 114 -50.62 -11.21 -30.23
N PHE A 115 -50.13 -9.96 -30.13
CA PHE A 115 -50.68 -8.70 -29.56
C PHE A 115 -51.34 -8.72 -28.17
N THR A 116 -51.09 -7.78 -27.26
CA THR A 116 -51.15 -6.31 -27.34
C THR A 116 -50.36 -5.71 -26.17
N CYS A 117 -49.87 -4.47 -26.27
CA CYS A 117 -50.00 -3.58 -25.11
C CYS A 117 -50.04 -2.10 -25.51
N ASP A 118 -50.98 -1.44 -24.84
CA ASP A 118 -51.33 -0.04 -24.84
C ASP A 118 -50.21 0.84 -24.29
N HIS A 119 -50.27 2.12 -24.65
CA HIS A 119 -49.41 3.18 -24.14
C HIS A 119 -49.53 3.35 -22.62
N SER A 120 -48.42 3.25 -21.88
CA SER A 120 -48.06 4.20 -20.81
C SER A 120 -46.69 3.88 -20.19
N TYR A 121 -45.75 4.81 -20.41
CA TYR A 121 -44.62 5.22 -19.58
C TYR A 121 -44.06 4.31 -18.45
N THR A 122 -42.79 3.94 -18.69
CA THR A 122 -41.59 4.00 -17.79
C THR A 122 -41.31 2.97 -16.69
N GLU A 123 -40.06 2.47 -16.77
CA GLU A 123 -39.09 2.11 -15.71
C GLU A 123 -39.06 0.69 -15.10
N ASN A 124 -38.09 -0.14 -15.54
CA ASN A 124 -36.94 -0.66 -14.75
C ASN A 124 -36.32 -1.93 -15.37
N CYS A 125 -34.99 -1.97 -15.49
CA CYS A 125 -34.21 -3.02 -16.16
C CYS A 125 -33.47 -3.89 -15.13
N GLN A 126 -33.61 -5.22 -15.19
CA GLN A 126 -32.90 -6.18 -14.33
C GLN A 126 -31.76 -6.87 -15.09
N VAL A 127 -30.60 -7.01 -14.43
CA VAL A 127 -29.39 -7.69 -14.93
C VAL A 127 -29.42 -9.16 -14.53
N THR A 128 -29.27 -10.09 -15.48
CA THR A 128 -29.15 -11.53 -15.21
C THR A 128 -27.80 -12.07 -15.71
N GLU A 129 -27.08 -12.71 -14.79
CA GLU A 129 -25.93 -13.64 -14.83
C GLU A 129 -24.79 -13.55 -15.86
N MET A 130 -23.57 -13.73 -15.31
CA MET A 130 -22.26 -13.77 -15.98
C MET A 130 -21.96 -15.12 -16.65
N VAL A 131 -21.66 -15.09 -17.94
CA VAL A 131 -20.66 -15.98 -18.54
C VAL A 131 -19.91 -15.20 -19.63
N GLY A 132 -18.64 -14.85 -19.40
CA GLY A 132 -17.72 -14.37 -20.45
C GLY A 132 -17.94 -12.95 -21.02
N LEU A 133 -17.09 -12.02 -20.58
CA LEU A 133 -16.55 -10.82 -21.27
C LEU A 133 -17.42 -9.91 -22.19
N TYR A 134 -18.75 -9.97 -22.15
CA TYR A 134 -19.62 -8.98 -22.81
C TYR A 134 -20.82 -8.63 -21.92
N ILE A 135 -20.95 -7.34 -21.57
CA ILE A 135 -22.17 -6.81 -20.96
C ILE A 135 -23.06 -6.30 -22.10
N CYS A 136 -24.15 -7.00 -22.39
CA CYS A 136 -25.22 -6.49 -23.24
C CYS A 136 -26.15 -5.60 -22.41
N LEU A 137 -26.06 -4.29 -22.62
CA LEU A 137 -27.11 -3.37 -22.17
C LEU A 137 -28.21 -3.33 -23.25
N LYS A 138 -29.39 -3.84 -22.90
CA LYS A 138 -30.61 -3.75 -23.73
C LYS A 138 -31.13 -2.31 -23.60
N LEU A 139 -31.06 -1.51 -24.66
CA LEU A 139 -31.65 -0.17 -24.70
C LEU A 139 -32.92 -0.17 -25.56
N PHE A 140 -33.98 0.37 -24.96
CA PHE A 140 -35.30 0.82 -25.44
C PHE A 140 -35.73 0.54 -26.89
N GLU A 141 -36.95 -0.02 -27.02
CA GLU A 141 -37.79 0.08 -28.21
C GLU A 141 -38.33 1.52 -28.35
N THR A 142 -37.99 2.22 -29.43
CA THR A 142 -38.77 3.38 -29.86
C THR A 142 -39.89 2.91 -30.77
N ASN A 143 -41.08 2.69 -30.22
CA ASN A 143 -42.29 2.54 -31.00
C ASN A 143 -42.72 3.90 -31.55
N SER A 144 -42.32 4.19 -32.79
CA SER A 144 -43.05 5.12 -33.65
C SER A 144 -43.07 4.53 -35.05
N SER A 145 -44.01 3.60 -35.27
CA SER A 145 -44.51 3.33 -36.61
C SER A 145 -45.48 4.43 -36.99
N SER A 146 -44.97 5.59 -37.43
CA SER A 146 -45.70 6.37 -38.42
C SER A 146 -45.14 5.99 -39.79
N TYR A 147 -45.99 5.35 -40.57
CA TYR A 147 -45.75 5.03 -41.96
C TYR A 147 -45.65 6.34 -42.75
N ILE A 148 -44.47 6.96 -42.77
CA ILE A 148 -44.14 7.94 -43.80
C ILE A 148 -43.37 7.17 -44.87
N LYS A 149 -44.04 6.94 -46.01
CA LYS A 149 -43.36 6.70 -47.29
C LYS A 149 -42.46 7.91 -47.55
N GLY A 150 -41.23 7.83 -47.08
CA GLY A 150 -40.22 8.86 -47.23
C GLY A 150 -38.94 8.34 -46.63
N LYS A 151 -37.85 8.38 -47.40
CA LYS A 151 -36.49 8.02 -46.96
C LYS A 151 -36.24 8.54 -45.54
N ILE A 152 -36.26 7.68 -44.54
CA ILE A 152 -35.59 7.98 -43.26
C ILE A 152 -34.11 7.81 -43.56
N SER A 153 -33.51 8.90 -44.02
CA SER A 153 -32.08 9.11 -43.90
C SER A 153 -31.76 9.10 -42.41
N CYS A 154 -31.38 7.96 -41.86
CA CYS A 154 -30.65 7.91 -40.60
C CYS A 154 -29.34 8.65 -40.83
N LYS A 155 -29.35 9.98 -40.70
CA LYS A 155 -28.13 10.75 -40.58
C LYS A 155 -27.40 10.18 -39.36
N PRO A 156 -26.16 9.70 -39.51
CA PRO A 156 -25.41 9.16 -38.39
C PRO A 156 -24.95 10.36 -37.57
N TYR A 157 -25.79 10.83 -36.67
CA TYR A 157 -25.43 11.92 -35.76
C TYR A 157 -25.86 11.57 -34.34
N ILE A 158 -25.52 10.35 -33.91
CA ILE A 158 -25.10 10.18 -32.52
C ILE A 158 -23.57 10.25 -32.59
N SER A 159 -23.07 11.44 -32.28
CA SER A 159 -21.63 11.68 -32.15
C SER A 159 -21.04 10.60 -31.25
N MET A 160 -19.99 9.92 -31.73
CA MET A 160 -19.14 9.00 -30.94
C MET A 160 -18.69 9.61 -29.59
N ALA A 161 -18.76 10.93 -29.43
CA ALA A 161 -18.46 11.64 -28.19
C ALA A 161 -19.40 11.25 -27.03
N THR A 162 -20.66 10.89 -27.29
CA THR A 162 -21.65 10.71 -26.22
C THR A 162 -21.48 9.41 -25.44
N ILE A 163 -20.85 8.37 -26.02
CA ILE A 163 -20.61 7.08 -25.35
C ILE A 163 -19.21 7.03 -24.71
N CYS A 164 -18.26 7.82 -25.23
CA CYS A 164 -16.88 7.88 -24.75
C CYS A 164 -16.58 9.13 -23.90
N GLY A 165 -17.58 9.77 -23.30
CA GLY A 165 -17.45 11.07 -22.62
C GLY A 165 -16.43 11.15 -21.47
N ASN A 166 -15.86 10.02 -21.03
CA ASN A 166 -14.81 9.96 -20.01
C ASN A 166 -13.39 9.71 -20.58
N PHE A 167 -13.21 9.63 -21.91
CA PHE A 167 -11.89 9.55 -22.54
C PHE A 167 -11.43 10.94 -23.00
N PRO A 168 -10.16 11.34 -22.76
CA PRO A 168 -9.63 12.60 -23.27
C PRO A 168 -9.65 12.62 -24.81
N PRO A 169 -9.85 13.79 -25.45
CA PRO A 169 -9.88 13.91 -26.90
C PRO A 169 -8.53 13.47 -27.49
N ALA A 170 -8.55 12.48 -28.38
CA ALA A 170 -7.34 11.93 -28.97
C ALA A 170 -6.79 12.84 -30.08
N SER A 171 -5.49 13.12 -30.04
CA SER A 171 -4.75 13.76 -31.13
C SER A 171 -4.67 12.84 -32.35
N SER A 172 -4.82 13.43 -33.53
CA SER A 172 -4.80 12.82 -34.87
C SER A 172 -3.83 11.64 -35.03
N GLY A 173 -4.36 10.43 -35.27
CA GLY A 173 -3.55 9.24 -35.59
C GLY A 173 -4.09 7.88 -35.14
N LEU A 174 -5.18 7.80 -34.36
CA LEU A 174 -5.71 6.53 -33.86
C LEU A 174 -6.16 5.58 -34.99
N GLN A 175 -5.48 4.43 -35.13
CA GLN A 175 -6.15 3.21 -35.55
C GLN A 175 -6.94 2.67 -34.36
N VAL A 176 -8.21 3.06 -34.24
CA VAL A 176 -9.14 2.41 -33.31
C VAL A 176 -9.49 1.04 -33.89
N SER A 177 -8.83 -0.03 -33.44
CA SER A 177 -9.28 -1.38 -33.78
C SER A 177 -10.53 -1.73 -32.94
N VAL A 178 -11.69 -1.22 -33.35
CA VAL A 178 -12.98 -1.74 -32.87
C VAL A 178 -13.25 -3.01 -33.67
N ARG A 179 -13.10 -4.17 -33.05
CA ARG A 179 -13.52 -5.43 -33.68
C ARG A 179 -15.03 -5.52 -33.64
N LEU A 180 -15.68 -4.98 -34.67
CA LEU A 180 -17.11 -5.14 -34.93
C LEU A 180 -17.37 -6.55 -35.45
N LEU A 181 -17.99 -7.40 -34.63
CA LEU A 181 -18.61 -8.63 -35.11
C LEU A 181 -20.04 -8.30 -35.53
N SER A 182 -20.27 -8.11 -36.82
CA SER A 182 -21.61 -8.00 -37.39
C SER A 182 -22.20 -9.40 -37.54
N PHE A 183 -23.16 -9.76 -36.69
CA PHE A 183 -24.03 -10.92 -36.93
C PHE A 183 -25.36 -10.40 -37.45
N ALA A 184 -25.65 -10.66 -38.73
CA ALA A 184 -26.95 -10.37 -39.33
C ALA A 184 -27.78 -11.67 -39.33
N PRO A 185 -28.70 -11.89 -38.37
CA PRO A 185 -29.73 -12.87 -38.58
C PRO A 185 -30.72 -12.28 -39.59
N GLY A 186 -30.92 -12.96 -40.72
CA GLY A 186 -31.92 -12.55 -41.71
C GLY A 186 -33.30 -12.45 -41.06
N GLY A 187 -33.95 -11.30 -41.20
CA GLY A 187 -35.34 -11.08 -40.77
C GLY A 187 -35.56 -9.81 -39.93
N GLY A 188 -35.93 -8.72 -40.60
CA GLY A 188 -36.93 -7.75 -40.13
C GLY A 188 -36.67 -6.84 -38.91
N SER A 189 -35.60 -7.00 -38.14
CA SER A 189 -35.29 -6.07 -37.04
C SER A 189 -33.79 -5.80 -36.94
N THR A 190 -33.36 -4.59 -37.34
CA THR A 190 -32.01 -4.11 -37.11
C THR A 190 -31.79 -3.92 -35.60
N LYS A 191 -31.27 -4.95 -34.94
CA LYS A 191 -30.74 -4.85 -33.58
C LYS A 191 -29.38 -4.14 -33.64
N CYS A 192 -29.33 -2.91 -33.15
CA CYS A 192 -28.06 -2.19 -32.96
C CYS A 192 -27.43 -2.60 -31.64
N TRP A 193 -26.29 -3.28 -31.69
CA TRP A 193 -25.49 -3.63 -30.52
C TRP A 193 -24.49 -2.50 -30.23
N TYR A 194 -24.54 -1.94 -29.02
CA TYR A 194 -23.54 -0.97 -28.56
C TYR A 194 -22.49 -1.71 -27.72
N PHE A 195 -21.26 -1.79 -28.23
CA PHE A 195 -20.13 -2.30 -27.47
C PHE A 195 -19.54 -1.18 -26.61
N VAL A 196 -19.72 -1.26 -25.30
CA VAL A 196 -19.02 -0.37 -24.37
C VAL A 196 -17.56 -0.82 -24.30
N CYS A 197 -16.67 -0.04 -24.89
CA CYS A 197 -15.26 -0.34 -24.90
C CYS A 197 -14.66 -0.17 -23.49
N LEU A 198 -14.31 -1.28 -22.83
CA LEU A 198 -13.73 -1.26 -21.47
C LEU A 198 -12.28 -0.72 -21.45
N LYS A 199 -11.62 -0.73 -22.60
CA LYS A 199 -10.25 -0.23 -22.81
C LYS A 199 -10.10 0.36 -24.21
N VAL A 200 -9.33 1.42 -24.36
CA VAL A 200 -8.93 1.98 -25.65
C VAL A 200 -7.44 1.73 -25.83
N GLU A 201 -7.04 1.21 -26.98
CA GLU A 201 -5.63 0.98 -27.33
C GLU A 201 -5.24 1.95 -28.45
N GLU A 202 -4.14 2.66 -28.25
CA GLU A 202 -3.51 3.57 -29.21
C GLU A 202 -2.10 3.06 -29.51
N VAL A 203 -1.74 3.01 -30.80
CA VAL A 203 -0.39 2.66 -31.24
C VAL A 203 0.23 3.92 -31.84
N LEU A 204 1.31 4.40 -31.24
CA LEU A 204 2.04 5.59 -31.67
C LEU A 204 2.90 5.30 -32.91
N THR A 205 3.28 6.36 -33.63
CA THR A 205 4.12 6.28 -34.84
C THR A 205 5.51 5.66 -34.58
N ASP A 206 6.01 5.77 -33.35
CA ASP A 206 7.27 5.16 -32.91
C ASP A 206 7.13 3.69 -32.46
N GLY A 207 5.93 3.10 -32.57
CA GLY A 207 5.65 1.71 -32.22
C GLY A 207 5.27 1.48 -30.75
N ARG A 208 5.28 2.52 -29.90
CA ARG A 208 4.75 2.42 -28.53
C ARG A 208 3.26 2.18 -28.53
N ARG A 209 2.76 1.52 -27.48
CA ARG A 209 1.32 1.24 -27.29
C ARG A 209 0.84 1.85 -26.00
N ILE A 210 -0.25 2.60 -26.04
CA ILE A 210 -0.91 3.18 -24.87
C ILE A 210 -2.28 2.54 -24.73
N ILE A 211 -2.56 1.93 -23.59
CA ILE A 211 -3.84 1.31 -23.25
C ILE A 211 -4.48 2.15 -22.14
N THR A 212 -5.62 2.77 -22.42
CA THR A 212 -6.39 3.55 -21.44
C THR A 212 -7.62 2.75 -21.02
N PHE A 213 -7.77 2.50 -19.73
CA PHE A 213 -8.92 1.80 -19.17
C PHE A 213 -10.02 2.79 -18.77
N ARG A 214 -11.27 2.32 -18.71
CA ARG A 214 -12.42 3.14 -18.33
C ARG A 214 -12.27 3.84 -16.96
N ASN A 215 -11.54 3.24 -16.03
CA ASN A 215 -11.29 3.81 -14.71
C ASN A 215 -10.21 4.92 -14.70
N GLY A 216 -9.65 5.27 -15.86
CA GLY A 216 -8.58 6.28 -15.98
C GLY A 216 -7.16 5.71 -15.86
N THR A 217 -6.98 4.44 -15.53
CA THR A 217 -5.67 3.77 -15.54
C THR A 217 -5.10 3.79 -16.95
N LYS A 218 -3.82 4.10 -17.09
CA LYS A 218 -3.09 4.10 -18.36
C LYS A 218 -1.94 3.11 -18.30
N LYS A 219 -1.75 2.34 -19.36
CA LYS A 219 -0.63 1.42 -19.52
C LYS A 219 0.11 1.75 -20.82
N GLU A 220 1.34 2.23 -20.70
CA GLU A 220 2.25 2.46 -21.81
C GLU A 220 3.21 1.27 -21.94
N ILE A 221 3.38 0.78 -23.17
CA ILE A 221 4.29 -0.29 -23.53
C ILE A 221 5.24 0.27 -24.58
N SER A 222 6.53 0.17 -24.31
CA SER A 222 7.60 0.51 -25.26
C SER A 222 7.50 -0.26 -26.59
N ALA A 223 8.07 0.29 -27.66
CA ALA A 223 8.04 -0.32 -28.99
C ALA A 223 8.70 -1.72 -29.03
N ASP A 224 9.78 -1.89 -28.26
CA ASP A 224 10.50 -3.16 -28.09
C ASP A 224 9.81 -4.11 -27.09
N LYS A 225 8.74 -3.66 -26.44
CA LYS A 225 7.97 -4.36 -25.40
C LYS A 225 8.79 -4.72 -24.16
N ARG A 226 9.97 -4.14 -23.96
CA ARG A 226 10.85 -4.46 -22.81
C ARG A 226 10.55 -3.60 -21.60
N MET A 227 10.06 -2.39 -21.82
CA MET A 227 9.64 -1.44 -20.77
C MET A 227 8.12 -1.28 -20.77
N THR A 228 7.49 -1.37 -19.60
CA THR A 228 6.06 -1.10 -19.41
C THR A 228 5.85 -0.14 -18.25
N VAL A 229 5.02 0.89 -18.43
CA VAL A 229 4.64 1.84 -17.38
C VAL A 229 3.13 1.79 -17.21
N VAL A 230 2.66 1.60 -15.99
CA VAL A 230 1.24 1.61 -15.62
C VAL A 230 1.03 2.76 -14.65
N THR A 231 0.20 3.73 -15.02
CA THR A 231 -0.26 4.82 -14.17
C THR A 231 -1.68 4.52 -13.73
N PHE A 232 -1.86 4.27 -12.44
CA PHE A 232 -3.14 3.94 -11.84
C PHE A 232 -3.97 5.20 -11.58
N PHE A 233 -5.28 5.02 -11.45
CA PHE A 233 -6.24 6.11 -11.21
C PHE A 233 -6.04 6.79 -9.84
N ASN A 234 -5.44 6.10 -8.87
CA ASN A 234 -5.09 6.65 -7.55
C ASN A 234 -3.76 7.43 -7.56
N GLY A 235 -3.12 7.59 -8.72
CA GLY A 235 -1.83 8.28 -8.88
C GLY A 235 -0.61 7.36 -8.77
N ASP A 236 -0.77 6.12 -8.33
CA ASP A 236 0.35 5.18 -8.25
C ASP A 236 0.93 4.90 -9.63
N VAL A 237 2.22 4.56 -9.67
CA VAL A 237 2.92 4.24 -10.92
C VAL A 237 3.71 2.95 -10.77
N LYS A 238 3.46 1.97 -11.63
CA LYS A 238 4.28 0.75 -11.74
C LYS A 238 5.07 0.75 -13.04
N LYS A 239 6.39 0.62 -12.96
CA LYS A 239 7.30 0.50 -14.09
C LYS A 239 7.94 -0.88 -14.07
N VAL A 240 7.93 -1.57 -15.20
CA VAL A 240 8.66 -2.82 -15.43
C VAL A 240 9.79 -2.48 -16.39
N MET A 241 11.01 -2.51 -15.89
CA MET A 241 12.23 -2.11 -16.60
C MET A 241 12.76 -3.24 -17.50
N PRO A 242 13.54 -2.93 -18.55
CA PRO A 242 14.17 -3.94 -19.40
C PRO A 242 15.12 -4.90 -18.68
N ASP A 243 15.72 -4.46 -17.57
CA ASP A 243 16.59 -5.28 -16.71
C ASP A 243 15.80 -6.13 -15.69
N GLN A 244 14.49 -6.28 -15.92
CA GLN A 244 13.54 -7.04 -15.11
C GLN A 244 13.28 -6.46 -13.70
N ARG A 245 13.80 -5.27 -13.38
CA ARG A 245 13.41 -4.56 -12.15
C ARG A 245 11.97 -4.08 -12.26
N VAL A 246 11.24 -4.16 -11.15
CA VAL A 246 9.90 -3.59 -11.02
C VAL A 246 9.96 -2.43 -10.04
N ILE A 247 9.61 -1.23 -10.49
CA ILE A 247 9.59 -0.02 -9.68
C ILE A 247 8.12 0.39 -9.48
N TYR A 248 7.63 0.34 -8.25
CA TYR A 248 6.31 0.80 -7.86
C TYR A 248 6.43 2.09 -7.05
N TYR A 249 5.74 3.15 -7.46
CA TYR A 249 5.64 4.40 -6.75
C TYR A 249 4.24 4.52 -6.16
N TYR A 250 4.16 4.65 -4.84
CA TYR A 250 2.92 4.88 -4.10
C TYR A 250 2.73 6.38 -3.95
N ALA A 251 1.68 6.93 -4.58
CA ALA A 251 1.51 8.39 -4.65
C ALA A 251 1.14 9.01 -3.31
N ASP A 252 0.24 8.37 -2.55
CA ASP A 252 -0.24 8.86 -1.26
C ASP A 252 0.89 8.91 -0.20
N ALA A 253 1.68 7.83 -0.11
CA ALA A 253 2.80 7.73 0.81
C ALA A 253 4.10 8.40 0.30
N GLN A 254 4.15 8.79 -0.98
CA GLN A 254 5.36 9.27 -1.67
C GLN A 254 6.55 8.29 -1.55
N THR A 255 6.26 6.99 -1.57
CA THR A 255 7.24 5.91 -1.36
C THR A 255 7.54 5.20 -2.67
N THR A 256 8.81 4.97 -2.97
CA THR A 256 9.23 4.15 -4.12
C THR A 256 9.68 2.78 -3.64
N HIS A 257 9.04 1.72 -4.13
CA HIS A 257 9.39 0.33 -3.90
C HIS A 257 9.95 -0.28 -5.17
N THR A 258 11.21 -0.72 -5.13
CA THR A 258 11.89 -1.40 -6.23
C THR A 258 12.13 -2.86 -5.89
N THR A 259 11.56 -3.77 -6.68
CA THR A 259 11.84 -5.21 -6.61
C THR A 259 12.86 -5.57 -7.70
N TYR A 260 13.95 -6.20 -7.29
CA TYR A 260 15.02 -6.66 -8.17
C TYR A 260 14.83 -8.13 -8.56
N PRO A 261 15.40 -8.58 -9.70
CA PRO A 261 15.25 -9.97 -10.17
C PRO A 261 15.83 -11.02 -9.22
N ASN A 262 16.80 -10.63 -8.39
CA ASN A 262 17.40 -11.50 -7.36
C ASN A 262 16.53 -11.62 -6.09
N GLY A 263 15.35 -10.99 -6.06
CA GLY A 263 14.45 -10.97 -4.90
C GLY A 263 14.75 -9.88 -3.86
N LEU A 264 15.76 -9.02 -4.08
CA LEU A 264 15.99 -7.86 -3.23
C LEU A 264 14.86 -6.84 -3.44
N GLU A 265 14.23 -6.40 -2.36
CA GLU A 265 13.27 -5.31 -2.36
C GLU A 265 13.89 -4.08 -1.70
N VAL A 266 13.68 -2.90 -2.29
CA VAL A 266 14.21 -1.62 -1.77
C VAL A 266 13.07 -0.61 -1.69
N LEU A 267 12.75 -0.15 -0.49
CA LEU A 267 11.78 0.92 -0.23
C LEU A 267 12.52 2.22 0.06
N GLN A 268 12.14 3.29 -0.63
CA GLN A 268 12.66 4.64 -0.45
C GLN A 268 11.52 5.54 0.00
N PHE A 269 11.65 6.09 1.20
CA PHE A 269 10.64 6.92 1.84
C PHE A 269 10.93 8.42 1.63
N PRO A 270 9.93 9.30 1.75
CA PRO A 270 10.11 10.74 1.54
C PRO A 270 11.05 11.41 2.55
N ASN A 271 11.25 10.81 3.73
CA ASN A 271 12.20 11.29 4.74
C ASN A 271 13.67 10.92 4.42
N ASN A 272 13.98 10.40 3.24
CA ASN A 272 15.27 9.83 2.84
C ASN A 272 15.68 8.55 3.58
N GLN A 273 14.76 7.92 4.33
CA GLN A 273 14.98 6.57 4.84
C GLN A 273 14.92 5.57 3.69
N ILE A 274 15.82 4.60 3.72
CA ILE A 274 15.86 3.51 2.74
C ILE A 274 15.81 2.19 3.50
N GLU A 275 14.85 1.34 3.15
CA GLU A 275 14.76 -0.02 3.66
C GLU A 275 15.07 -1.02 2.57
N LYS A 276 15.86 -2.04 2.87
CA LYS A 276 16.16 -3.15 1.97
C LYS A 276 15.73 -4.45 2.61
N HIS A 277 14.97 -5.26 1.87
CA HIS A 277 14.60 -6.62 2.27
C HIS A 277 15.31 -7.60 1.36
N HIS A 278 16.18 -8.41 1.94
CA HIS A 278 16.96 -9.40 1.23
C HIS A 278 16.19 -10.73 1.17
N PRO A 279 16.41 -11.55 0.13
CA PRO A 279 15.75 -12.85 -0.01
C PRO A 279 16.15 -13.86 1.06
N ASP A 280 17.26 -13.64 1.78
CA ASP A 280 17.70 -14.46 2.91
C ASP A 280 17.01 -14.10 4.24
N GLY A 281 16.06 -13.15 4.22
CA GLY A 281 15.34 -12.64 5.39
C GLY A 281 16.02 -11.46 6.07
N THR A 282 17.25 -11.11 5.68
CA THR A 282 17.96 -9.95 6.23
C THR A 282 17.25 -8.64 5.85
N LYS A 283 17.10 -7.73 6.80
CA LYS A 283 16.54 -6.40 6.56
C LYS A 283 17.54 -5.33 6.93
N GLU A 284 17.74 -4.36 6.04
CA GLU A 284 18.59 -3.20 6.29
C GLU A 284 17.73 -1.94 6.32
N ILE A 285 17.94 -1.07 7.30
CA ILE A 285 17.32 0.26 7.39
C ILE A 285 18.44 1.29 7.42
N VAL A 286 18.50 2.14 6.41
CA VAL A 286 19.39 3.31 6.35
C VAL A 286 18.57 4.52 6.71
N PHE A 287 18.91 5.15 7.84
CA PHE A 287 18.27 6.35 8.34
C PHE A 287 18.84 7.60 7.67
N PRO A 288 18.15 8.75 7.75
CA PRO A 288 18.60 10.00 7.10
C PRO A 288 19.94 10.53 7.65
N ASP A 289 20.30 10.18 8.88
CA ASP A 289 21.58 10.49 9.52
C ASP A 289 22.72 9.56 9.07
N GLN A 290 22.47 8.66 8.12
CA GLN A 290 23.37 7.59 7.66
C GLN A 290 23.63 6.48 8.69
N THR A 291 22.91 6.46 9.81
CA THR A 291 22.87 5.29 10.68
C THR A 291 22.25 4.12 9.92
N MET A 292 22.87 2.95 9.97
CA MET A 292 22.36 1.74 9.34
C MET A 292 22.02 0.70 10.40
N LYS A 293 20.81 0.16 10.37
CA LYS A 293 20.41 -1.02 11.15
C LYS A 293 20.24 -2.23 10.26
N ARG A 294 20.80 -3.37 10.65
CA ARG A 294 20.66 -4.66 10.00
C ARG A 294 20.01 -5.64 10.96
N PHE A 295 18.93 -6.29 10.51
CA PHE A 295 18.22 -7.32 11.23
C PHE A 295 18.43 -8.62 10.46
N TYR A 296 19.06 -9.60 11.09
CA TYR A 296 19.29 -10.92 10.49
C TYR A 296 18.22 -11.90 10.96
N ASP A 297 17.89 -12.89 10.13
CA ASP A 297 16.86 -13.92 10.42
C ASP A 297 17.11 -14.68 11.74
N GLY A 298 18.37 -14.76 12.19
CA GLY A 298 18.77 -15.34 13.48
C GLY A 298 18.46 -14.50 14.73
N GLY A 299 17.87 -13.31 14.58
CA GLY A 299 17.60 -12.37 15.68
C GLY A 299 18.83 -11.59 16.15
N LEU A 300 19.91 -11.61 15.37
CA LEU A 300 21.03 -10.68 15.55
C LEU A 300 20.61 -9.33 14.96
N GLU A 301 20.82 -8.27 15.73
CA GLU A 301 20.65 -6.90 15.27
C GLU A 301 22.01 -6.21 15.26
N GLU A 302 22.31 -5.46 14.21
CA GLU A 302 23.54 -4.70 14.09
C GLU A 302 23.24 -3.27 13.68
N THR A 303 23.74 -2.29 14.43
CA THR A 303 23.64 -0.87 14.13
C THR A 303 25.03 -0.32 13.84
N VAL A 304 25.23 0.28 12.66
CA VAL A 304 26.45 0.98 12.26
C VAL A 304 26.16 2.47 12.27
N PHE A 305 26.90 3.21 13.08
CA PHE A 305 26.80 4.66 13.19
C PHE A 305 27.80 5.35 12.23
N PRO A 306 27.54 6.61 11.84
CA PRO A 306 28.42 7.36 10.94
C PRO A 306 29.84 7.59 11.46
N ASP A 307 30.02 7.59 12.78
CA ASP A 307 31.33 7.72 13.45
C ASP A 307 32.19 6.43 13.37
N GLY A 308 31.65 5.37 12.77
CA GLY A 308 32.27 4.04 12.68
C GLY A 308 31.99 3.14 13.88
N THR A 309 31.22 3.62 14.88
CA THR A 309 30.78 2.77 16.00
C THR A 309 29.80 1.72 15.50
N VAL A 310 30.00 0.47 15.92
CA VAL A 310 29.12 -0.66 15.57
C VAL A 310 28.56 -1.28 16.84
N VAL A 311 27.24 -1.41 16.91
CA VAL A 311 26.53 -2.04 18.02
C VAL A 311 25.87 -3.32 17.53
N LYS A 312 26.21 -4.45 18.12
CA LYS A 312 25.58 -5.75 17.88
C LYS A 312 24.73 -6.15 19.08
N ILE A 313 23.51 -6.61 18.86
CA ILE A 313 22.60 -7.12 19.88
C ILE A 313 22.25 -8.55 19.48
N GLU A 314 22.65 -9.51 20.29
CA GLU A 314 22.32 -10.92 20.09
C GLU A 314 20.89 -11.23 20.53
N LYS A 315 20.32 -12.34 20.05
CA LYS A 315 18.99 -12.83 20.42
C LYS A 315 18.78 -13.02 21.93
N ASN A 316 19.86 -13.27 22.68
CA ASN A 316 19.83 -13.40 24.15
C ASN A 316 19.81 -12.04 24.89
N GLY A 317 19.86 -10.91 24.16
CA GLY A 317 19.90 -9.55 24.70
C GLY A 317 21.31 -9.04 25.03
N ASN A 318 22.35 -9.85 24.87
CA ASN A 318 23.73 -9.40 25.03
C ASN A 318 24.06 -8.36 23.96
N LYS A 319 24.68 -7.26 24.40
CA LYS A 319 25.07 -6.16 23.55
C LYS A 319 26.58 -6.08 23.45
N MET A 320 27.09 -5.91 22.24
CA MET A 320 28.49 -5.64 21.96
C MET A 320 28.61 -4.31 21.24
N VAL A 321 29.51 -3.45 21.68
CA VAL A 321 29.81 -2.16 21.07
C VAL A 321 31.26 -2.18 20.63
N MET A 322 31.52 -1.91 19.36
CA MET A 322 32.85 -1.73 18.79
C MET A 322 32.99 -0.26 18.46
N PHE A 323 33.87 0.44 19.15
CA PHE A 323 34.14 1.86 18.94
C PHE A 323 35.15 2.04 17.81
N SER A 324 35.11 3.19 17.14
CA SER A 324 36.04 3.54 16.06
C SER A 324 37.51 3.62 16.50
N ASN A 325 37.77 3.82 17.79
CA ASN A 325 39.11 3.80 18.38
C ASN A 325 39.66 2.38 18.68
N GLY A 326 38.97 1.33 18.24
CA GLY A 326 39.35 -0.07 18.46
C GLY A 326 38.98 -0.63 19.83
N GLN A 327 38.41 0.18 20.73
CA GLN A 327 37.87 -0.33 22.00
C GLN A 327 36.60 -1.14 21.75
N LYS A 328 36.38 -2.14 22.59
CA LYS A 328 35.20 -3.00 22.52
C LYS A 328 34.55 -3.08 23.89
N GLU A 329 33.23 -3.01 23.93
CA GLU A 329 32.44 -3.10 25.15
C GLU A 329 31.39 -4.20 25.02
N ILE A 330 31.26 -5.05 26.03
CA ILE A 330 30.35 -6.20 26.05
C ILE A 330 29.45 -6.04 27.27
N HIS A 331 28.14 -5.98 27.05
CA HIS A 331 27.12 -5.93 28.09
C HIS A 331 26.37 -7.25 28.07
N THR A 332 26.42 -7.95 29.20
CA THR A 332 25.60 -9.12 29.48
C THR A 332 24.72 -8.81 30.69
N SER A 333 23.80 -9.71 31.02
CA SER A 333 23.04 -9.62 32.27
C SER A 333 23.93 -9.70 33.53
N GLN A 334 25.12 -10.30 33.41
CA GLN A 334 26.02 -10.56 34.54
C GLN A 334 27.12 -9.50 34.69
N PHE A 335 27.54 -8.86 33.60
CA PHE A 335 28.63 -7.90 33.65
C PHE A 335 28.64 -6.93 32.46
N LYS A 336 29.36 -5.82 32.65
CA LYS A 336 29.80 -4.91 31.59
C LYS A 336 31.32 -4.97 31.51
N ARG A 337 31.86 -5.34 30.35
CA ARG A 337 33.29 -5.47 30.11
C ARG A 337 33.74 -4.52 29.02
N ARG A 338 34.85 -3.81 29.25
CA ARG A 338 35.55 -2.99 28.26
C ARG A 338 36.93 -3.57 27.97
N GLU A 339 37.19 -3.85 26.71
CA GLU A 339 38.46 -4.34 26.16
C GLU A 339 39.12 -3.18 25.42
N TYR A 340 40.36 -2.88 25.80
CA TYR A 340 41.15 -1.79 25.24
C TYR A 340 42.18 -2.34 24.25
N PRO A 341 42.59 -1.55 23.23
CA PRO A 341 43.57 -1.97 22.23
C PRO A 341 44.94 -2.37 22.81
N ASP A 342 45.29 -1.85 23.98
CA ASP A 342 46.53 -2.20 24.70
C ASP A 342 46.49 -3.60 25.33
N GLY A 343 45.37 -4.31 25.23
CA GLY A 343 45.11 -5.62 25.84
C GLY A 343 44.54 -5.55 27.27
N THR A 344 44.36 -4.35 27.83
CA THR A 344 43.74 -4.16 29.14
C THR A 344 42.25 -4.50 29.06
N ILE A 345 41.73 -5.22 30.05
CA ILE A 345 40.32 -5.60 30.16
C ILE A 345 39.78 -5.15 31.51
N LYS A 346 38.69 -4.36 31.50
CA LYS A 346 37.97 -3.95 32.70
C LYS A 346 36.58 -4.57 32.71
N THR A 347 36.23 -5.33 33.73
CA THR A 347 34.91 -5.94 33.89
C THR A 347 34.26 -5.40 35.17
N VAL A 348 33.03 -4.91 35.07
CA VAL A 348 32.18 -4.53 36.18
C VAL A 348 31.05 -5.54 36.25
N TYR A 349 30.97 -6.30 37.32
CA TYR A 349 29.94 -7.32 37.52
C TYR A 349 28.66 -6.68 38.09
N SER A 350 27.53 -7.36 37.92
CA SER A 350 26.24 -6.94 38.48
C SER A 350 26.25 -6.86 40.01
N SER A 351 27.17 -7.56 40.66
CA SER A 351 27.42 -7.47 42.11
C SER A 351 28.19 -6.22 42.56
N GLY A 352 28.48 -5.27 41.66
CA GLY A 352 29.29 -4.08 41.96
C GLY A 352 30.81 -4.30 41.93
N GLN A 353 31.26 -5.56 42.03
CA GLN A 353 32.68 -5.92 41.95
C GLN A 353 33.31 -5.49 40.61
N GLN A 354 34.53 -4.97 40.67
CA GLN A 354 35.27 -4.51 39.50
C GLN A 354 36.58 -5.25 39.35
N GLU A 355 36.84 -5.80 38.18
CA GLU A 355 38.07 -6.51 37.84
C GLU A 355 38.80 -5.80 36.70
N THR A 356 40.10 -5.57 36.86
CA THR A 356 40.99 -5.06 35.82
C THR A 356 42.12 -6.05 35.58
N LYS A 357 42.18 -6.62 34.37
CA LYS A 357 43.31 -7.41 33.86
C LYS A 357 44.14 -6.53 32.95
N TYR A 358 45.39 -6.31 33.31
CA TYR A 358 46.33 -5.55 32.47
C TYR A 358 46.98 -6.48 31.45
N SER A 359 47.45 -5.93 30.34
CA SER A 359 48.20 -6.69 29.33
C SER A 359 49.49 -7.33 29.85
N SER A 360 50.05 -6.80 30.94
CA SER A 360 51.20 -7.41 31.63
C SER A 360 50.86 -8.72 32.38
N GLY A 361 49.59 -9.13 32.45
CA GLY A 361 49.12 -10.27 33.24
C GLY A 361 48.73 -9.92 34.69
N ARG A 362 48.99 -8.69 35.14
CA ARG A 362 48.58 -8.20 36.47
C ARG A 362 47.05 -8.18 36.55
N VAL A 363 46.50 -8.64 37.67
CA VAL A 363 45.05 -8.63 37.94
C VAL A 363 44.75 -7.88 39.22
N ARG A 364 43.84 -6.90 39.14
CA ARG A 364 43.34 -6.13 40.29
C ARG A 364 41.84 -6.26 40.39
N ILE A 365 41.34 -6.68 41.55
CA ILE A 365 39.91 -6.77 41.84
C ILE A 365 39.57 -5.81 42.98
N LYS A 366 38.46 -5.09 42.82
CA LYS A 366 37.87 -4.21 43.82
C LYS A 366 36.46 -4.65 44.18
N ASP A 367 36.06 -4.44 45.43
CA ASP A 367 34.67 -4.58 45.87
C ASP A 367 33.78 -3.43 45.35
N GLU A 368 32.51 -3.41 45.78
CA GLU A 368 31.52 -2.39 45.39
C GLU A 368 31.91 -0.99 45.90
N GLU A 369 32.53 -0.91 47.08
CA GLU A 369 33.02 0.32 47.71
C GLU A 369 34.33 0.82 47.08
N GLY A 370 34.96 0.04 46.20
CA GLY A 370 36.18 0.39 45.49
C GLY A 370 37.48 0.04 46.22
N ASN A 371 37.41 -0.65 47.35
CA ASN A 371 38.57 -1.17 48.07
C ASN A 371 39.19 -2.34 47.31
N ILE A 372 40.51 -2.49 47.40
CA ILE A 372 41.23 -3.54 46.69
C ILE A 372 41.13 -4.85 47.48
N ILE A 373 40.43 -5.84 46.93
CA ILE A 373 40.34 -7.18 47.54
C ILE A 373 41.40 -8.14 47.00
N LEU A 374 41.89 -7.90 45.78
CA LEU A 374 42.97 -8.69 45.18
C LEU A 374 43.86 -7.82 44.30
N ASN A 375 45.17 -8.01 44.40
CA ASN A 375 46.15 -7.39 43.50
C ASN A 375 47.29 -8.38 43.23
N LYS A 376 47.09 -9.23 42.23
CA LYS A 376 48.08 -10.20 41.78
C LYS A 376 48.99 -9.54 40.74
N LYS A 377 50.26 -9.37 41.09
CA LYS A 377 51.26 -8.74 40.22
C LYS A 377 51.70 -9.68 39.11
#